data_AF-A0A258LMN4-F1
#
_entry.id   AF-A0A258LMN4-F1
#
_cell.length_a   1.000
_cell.length_b   1.000
_cell.length_c   1.000
_cell.angle_alpha   90.00
_cell.angle_beta   90.00
_cell.angle_gamma   90.00
#
_symmetry.space_group_name_H-M   'P 1'
#
loop_
_entity.id
_entity.type
_entity.pdbx_description
1 polymer ?
#
loop_
_entity_poly.entity_id
_entity_poly.type
_entity_poly.pdbx_seq_one_letter_code
_entity_poly.pdbx_strand_id
1 'polypeptide(L)' 'MQALPIFFNINKRLCVVIGGGDVATRKVTMLLKAHAAITLISPEICHELQAMVDAEKIKFTQASYQPDYLIGACMVIAA' A
#
# COMPACT_ATOMS: atom_id res chain seq x y z
N MET A 1 19.20 -21.36 6.13
CA MET A 1 18.03 -20.61 6.63
C MET A 1 17.67 -19.57 5.56
N GLN A 2 16.44 -19.57 5.03
CA GLN A 2 16.07 -18.77 3.83
C GLN A 2 15.37 -17.44 4.14
N ALA A 3 14.78 -17.30 5.32
CA ALA A 3 14.17 -16.05 5.80
C ALA A 3 14.25 -15.97 7.33
N LEU A 4 14.23 -14.74 7.85
CA LEU A 4 14.12 -14.46 9.29
C LEU A 4 12.70 -13.92 9.56
N PRO A 5 11.84 -14.66 10.27
CA PRO A 5 10.52 -14.16 10.62
C PRO A 5 10.65 -13.03 11.64
N ILE A 6 10.02 -11.90 11.36
CA ILE A 6 9.94 -10.75 12.26
C ILE A 6 8.50 -10.28 12.41
N PHE A 7 8.15 -9.77 13.59
CA PHE A 7 6.93 -9.00 13.80
C PHE A 7 7.27 -7.52 13.69
N PHE A 8 6.74 -6.86 12.67
CA PHE A 8 7.04 -5.45 12.40
C PHE A 8 5.85 -4.56 12.74
N ASN A 9 6.03 -3.65 13.70
CA ASN A 9 4.99 -2.69 14.03
C ASN A 9 4.92 -1.58 12.96
N ILE A 10 3.83 -1.54 12.22
CA ILE A 10 3.57 -0.56 11.15
C ILE A 10 2.39 0.37 11.47
N ASN A 11 1.89 0.34 12.71
CA ASN A 11 0.79 1.21 13.14
C ASN A 11 1.17 2.68 12.89
N LYS A 12 0.31 3.40 12.14
CA LYS A 12 0.47 4.78 11.68
C LYS A 12 1.75 5.07 10.87
N ARG A 13 2.49 4.05 10.44
CA ARG A 13 3.69 4.22 9.62
C ARG A 13 3.36 4.17 8.14
N LEU A 14 4.07 4.97 7.34
CA LEU A 14 3.88 5.07 5.91
C LEU A 14 4.24 3.73 5.22
N CYS A 15 3.26 3.11 4.56
CA CYS A 15 3.45 1.95 3.70
C CYS A 15 3.02 2.31 2.28
N VAL A 16 3.87 2.01 1.31
CA VAL A 16 3.58 2.28 -0.11
C VAL A 16 3.22 0.98 -0.80
N VAL A 17 2.12 0.97 -1.54
CA VAL A 17 1.71 -0.14 -2.41
C VAL A 17 1.72 0.36 -3.84
N ILE A 18 2.45 -0.33 -4.72
CA ILE A 18 2.52 -0.03 -6.15
C ILE A 18 1.70 -1.09 -6.87
N GLY A 19 0.80 -0.64 -7.75
CA GLY A 19 -0.14 -1.47 -8.51
C GLY A 19 -1.59 -1.34 -8.00
N GLY A 20 -2.55 -1.69 -8.86
CA GLY A 20 -3.96 -1.41 -8.66
C GLY A 20 -4.92 -2.58 -8.90
N GLY A 21 -4.42 -3.81 -8.95
CA GLY A 21 -5.24 -5.02 -9.14
C GLY A 21 -5.51 -5.78 -7.85
N ASP A 22 -6.04 -7.01 -7.99
CA ASP A 22 -6.45 -7.87 -6.87
C ASP A 22 -5.33 -8.16 -5.86
N VAL A 23 -4.09 -8.26 -6.33
CA VAL A 23 -2.93 -8.48 -5.45
C VAL A 23 -2.73 -7.26 -4.56
N ALA A 24 -2.76 -6.05 -5.13
CA ALA A 24 -2.67 -4.81 -4.37
C ALA A 24 -3.82 -4.68 -3.36
N THR A 25 -5.06 -5.01 -3.75
CA THR A 25 -6.23 -5.05 -2.86
C THR A 25 -6.02 -5.90 -1.62
N ARG A 26 -5.47 -7.12 -1.80
CA ARG A 26 -5.17 -8.03 -0.68
C ARG A 26 -4.11 -7.45 0.26
N LYS A 27 -3.07 -6.81 -0.29
CA LYS A 27 -1.98 -6.19 0.48
C LYS A 27 -2.49 -4.98 1.25
N VAL A 28 -3.20 -4.07 0.59
CA VAL A 28 -3.84 -2.91 1.22
C VAL A 28 -4.75 -3.34 2.37
N THR A 29 -5.60 -4.35 2.15
CA THR A 29 -6.49 -4.87 3.20
C THR A 29 -5.74 -5.36 4.43
N MET A 30 -4.62 -6.08 4.23
CA MET A 30 -3.78 -6.55 5.34
C MET A 30 -3.11 -5.38 6.08
N LEU A 31 -2.60 -4.38 5.35
CA LEU A 31 -1.96 -3.20 5.93
C LEU A 31 -2.95 -2.34 6.74
N LEU A 32 -4.20 -2.19 6.26
CA LEU A 32 -5.26 -1.48 6.96
C LEU A 32 -5.59 -2.14 8.30
N LYS A 33 -5.66 -3.47 8.35
CA LYS A 33 -5.85 -4.22 9.61
C LYS A 33 -4.70 -3.99 10.61
N ALA A 34 -3.50 -3.70 10.13
CA ALA A 34 -2.34 -3.35 10.95
C ALA A 34 -2.25 -1.84 11.24
N HIS A 35 -3.28 -1.06 10.89
CA HIS A 35 -3.36 0.39 11.07
C HIS A 35 -2.23 1.18 10.38
N ALA A 36 -1.69 0.68 9.27
CA ALA A 36 -0.69 1.40 8.50
C ALA A 36 -1.27 2.66 7.83
N ALA A 37 -0.44 3.69 7.66
CA ALA A 37 -0.76 4.83 6.82
C ALA A 37 -0.39 4.48 5.36
N ILE A 38 -1.38 4.25 4.51
CA ILE A 38 -1.13 3.65 3.18
C ILE A 38 -1.22 4.69 2.08
N THR A 39 -0.26 4.65 1.16
CA THR A 39 -0.31 5.35 -0.13
C THR A 39 -0.25 4.33 -1.26
N LEU A 40 -1.24 4.34 -2.13
CA LEU A 40 -1.35 3.49 -3.32
C LEU A 40 -0.91 4.28 -4.56
N ILE A 41 0.01 3.74 -5.35
CA ILE A 41 0.49 4.33 -6.60
C ILE A 41 0.13 3.40 -7.75
N SER A 42 -0.70 3.85 -8.67
CA SER A 42 -1.04 3.09 -9.88
C SER A 42 -1.66 3.99 -10.96
N PRO A 43 -1.46 3.74 -12.26
CA PRO A 43 -2.19 4.45 -13.31
C PRO A 43 -3.71 4.21 -13.27
N GLU A 44 -4.10 3.01 -12.85
CA GLU A 44 -5.49 2.55 -12.76
C GLU A 44 -5.67 1.68 -11.51
N ILE A 45 -6.87 1.65 -10.93
CA ILE A 45 -7.19 0.83 -9.76
C ILE A 45 -8.52 0.11 -9.95
N CYS A 46 -8.63 -1.09 -9.38
CA CYS A 46 -9.86 -1.86 -9.38
C CYS A 46 -10.94 -1.23 -8.48
N HIS A 47 -12.18 -1.67 -8.66
CA HIS A 47 -13.33 -1.10 -7.96
C HIS A 47 -13.23 -1.22 -6.43
N GLU A 48 -12.63 -2.29 -5.90
CA GLU A 48 -12.44 -2.45 -4.45
C GLU A 48 -11.46 -1.43 -3.88
N LEU A 49 -10.37 -1.14 -4.60
CA LEU A 49 -9.42 -0.11 -4.20
C LEU A 49 -10.03 1.28 -4.31
N GLN A 50 -10.80 1.53 -5.37
CA GLN A 50 -11.54 2.78 -5.53
C GLN A 50 -12.48 3.01 -4.33
N ALA A 51 -13.24 1.99 -3.91
CA ALA A 51 -14.10 2.08 -2.73
C ALA A 51 -13.33 2.39 -1.43
N MET A 52 -12.07 1.95 -1.31
CA MET A 52 -11.22 2.29 -0.16
C MET A 52 -10.70 3.73 -0.21
N VAL A 53 -10.43 4.24 -1.41
CA VAL A 53 -10.06 5.65 -1.65
C VAL A 53 -11.24 6.56 -1.34
N ASP A 54 -12.42 6.24 -1.86
CA ASP A 54 -13.66 7.01 -1.66
C ASP A 54 -14.07 7.05 -0.19
N ALA A 55 -13.79 5.97 0.55
CA ALA A 55 -13.98 5.89 2.00
C ALA A 55 -12.84 6.54 2.81
N GLU A 56 -11.90 7.22 2.16
CA GLU A 56 -10.73 7.90 2.75
C GLU A 56 -9.84 6.98 3.62
N LYS A 57 -9.87 5.67 3.38
CA LYS A 57 -9.07 4.70 4.15
C LYS A 57 -7.61 4.70 3.72
N ILE A 58 -7.33 5.05 2.47
CA ILE A 58 -6.00 5.08 1.88
C ILE A 58 -5.82 6.34 1.04
N LYS A 59 -4.57 6.78 0.89
CA LYS A 59 -4.23 7.78 -0.12
C LYS A 59 -4.00 7.10 -1.46
N PHE A 60 -4.42 7.73 -2.55
CA PHE A 60 -4.18 7.26 -3.90
C PHE A 60 -3.49 8.34 -4.73
N THR A 61 -2.50 7.92 -5.51
CA THR A 61 -1.84 8.75 -6.52
C THR A 61 -1.94 8.04 -7.85
N GLN A 62 -2.70 8.65 -8.75
CA GLN A 62 -2.87 8.15 -10.10
C GLN A 62 -1.63 8.48 -10.94
N ALA A 63 -0.64 7.59 -10.93
CA ALA A 63 0.62 7.79 -11.62
C ALA A 63 1.32 6.46 -11.90
N SER A 64 2.22 6.48 -12.88
CA SER A 64 3.26 5.45 -13.00
C SER A 64 4.30 5.62 -11.88
N TYR A 65 4.95 4.52 -11.48
CA TYR A 65 5.96 4.54 -10.44
C TYR A 65 7.09 5.53 -10.73
N GLN A 66 7.51 6.26 -9.68
CA GLN A 66 8.71 7.07 -9.62
C GLN A 66 9.39 6.86 -8.25
N PRO A 67 10.73 6.92 -8.17
CA PRO A 67 11.47 6.69 -6.93
C PRO A 67 11.05 7.59 -5.76
N ASP A 68 10.66 8.83 -6.06
CA ASP A 68 10.31 9.83 -5.05
C ASP A 68 9.07 9.44 -4.22
N TYR A 69 8.18 8.60 -4.77
CA TYR A 69 7.03 8.07 -4.03
C TYR A 69 7.42 7.15 -2.86
N LEU A 70 8.68 6.70 -2.80
CA LEU A 70 9.16 5.81 -1.73
C LEU A 70 9.76 6.59 -0.55
N ILE A 71 9.92 7.91 -0.67
CA ILE A 71 10.58 8.72 0.36
C ILE A 71 9.78 8.65 1.67
N GLY A 72 10.47 8.28 2.75
CA GLY A 72 9.86 8.10 4.08
C GLY A 72 9.02 6.83 4.23
N ALA A 73 8.89 6.01 3.18
CA ALA A 73 8.20 4.74 3.26
C ALA A 73 8.96 3.78 4.19
N CYS A 74 8.19 3.19 5.07
CA CYS A 74 8.65 2.30 6.11
C CYS A 74 8.65 0.83 5.61
N MET A 75 7.85 0.58 4.57
CA MET A 75 7.70 -0.65 3.82
C MET A 75 7.11 -0.32 2.44
N VAL A 76 7.55 -1.05 1.41
CA VAL A 76 7.07 -0.92 0.03
C VAL A 76 6.65 -2.30 -0.48
N ILE A 77 5.53 -2.38 -1.17
CA ILE A 77 5.03 -3.61 -1.79
C ILE A 77 4.73 -3.33 -3.27
N ALA A 78 5.41 -4.04 -4.18
CA ALA A 78 5.03 -4.09 -5.60
C ALA A 78 4.07 -5.27 -5.80
N ALA A 79 2.88 -5.00 -6.35
CA ALA A 79 1.76 -5.95 -6.39
C ALA A 79 0.94 -5.86 -7.68
#